data_AF-A0A6V7RQE4-F1
#
_entry.id   AF-A0A6V7RQE4-F1
#
_cell.length_a   1.000
_cell.length_b   1.000
_cell.length_c   1.000
_cell.angle_alpha   90.00
_cell.angle_beta   90.00
_cell.angle_gamma   90.00
#
_symmetry.space_group_name_H-M   'P 1'
#
loop_
_entity.id
_entity.type
_entity.pdbx_description
1 polymer ?
#
loop_
_entity_poly.entity_id
_entity_poly.type
_entity_poly.pdbx_seq_one_letter_code
_entity_poly.pdbx_strand_id
1 'polypeptide(L)'
;MSIVMGIVGILFVIFLAWIASSNKKLAFKHWKNIVLLLALQLLAAFLFLSTTGGQTFILWLANAFDELLGFAREGGLFVFGDLMSTTEGEPADVFLFNVLLPIIFISAIIGILSFTRILPFIIKGIGFLLTKITGMPYIESYNGAASMMLGQSEVFVSLKNHLPKMTTQRLYTLSAQAMSSISLSIVGAFFTMLDPQFVIIAIVLNLFGVYVIVHIINPYEEEIDDGDVEISTNPEKGKSFFQVLGDYIIDGGKIVLIVGAMLIGFIALIGLLNNIFLLIPGSSLSFQDILGYIFMPIAFLIGIPWDEAQTAGSLMATKLITNEWRRNLLLTNS
;
A
#
# COMPACT_ATOMS: atom_id res chain seq x y z
N MET A 1 8.63 -28.69 3.84
CA MET A 1 9.52 -27.79 3.08
C MET A 1 9.01 -26.35 3.04
N SER A 2 7.70 -26.10 2.93
CA SER A 2 7.12 -24.74 2.88
C SER A 2 7.43 -23.86 4.09
N ILE A 3 7.28 -24.38 5.32
CA ILE A 3 7.55 -23.60 6.55
C ILE A 3 9.03 -23.19 6.65
N VAL A 4 9.95 -24.09 6.28
CA VAL A 4 11.39 -23.80 6.29
C VAL A 4 11.71 -22.67 5.31
N MET A 5 11.16 -22.73 4.09
CA MET A 5 11.32 -21.66 3.10
C MET A 5 10.70 -20.34 3.56
N GLY A 6 9.56 -20.36 4.25
CA GLY A 6 8.98 -19.16 4.85
C GLY A 6 9.90 -18.51 5.91
N ILE A 7 10.52 -19.32 6.78
CA ILE A 7 11.49 -18.83 7.76
C ILE A 7 12.73 -18.24 7.05
N VAL A 8 13.24 -18.94 6.04
CA VAL A 8 14.37 -18.46 5.22
C VAL A 8 14.04 -17.12 4.57
N GLY A 9 12.82 -16.95 4.04
CA GLY A 9 12.37 -15.70 3.45
C GLY A 9 12.35 -14.53 4.43
N ILE A 10 11.81 -14.75 5.64
CA ILE A 10 11.81 -13.72 6.70
C ILE A 10 13.25 -13.34 7.06
N LEU A 11 14.11 -14.33 7.29
CA LEU A 11 15.52 -14.10 7.62
C LEU A 11 16.27 -13.39 6.49
N PHE A 12 15.96 -13.72 5.23
CA PHE A 12 16.55 -13.08 4.07
C PHE A 12 16.16 -11.60 3.97
N VAL A 13 14.88 -11.26 4.16
CA VAL A 13 14.42 -9.86 4.16
C VAL A 13 15.06 -9.08 5.32
N ILE A 14 15.12 -9.67 6.52
CA ILE A 14 15.82 -9.07 7.68
C ILE A 14 17.30 -8.86 7.37
N PHE A 15 17.95 -9.83 6.70
CA PHE A 15 19.35 -9.72 6.30
C PHE A 15 19.59 -8.59 5.30
N LEU A 16 18.72 -8.44 4.28
CA LEU A 16 18.79 -7.32 3.35
C LEU A 16 18.62 -5.98 4.07
N ALA A 17 17.64 -5.87 4.97
CA ALA A 17 17.45 -4.68 5.79
C ALA A 17 18.68 -4.39 6.67
N TRP A 18 19.31 -5.43 7.24
CA TRP A 18 20.49 -5.29 8.08
C TRP A 18 21.72 -4.83 7.30
N ILE A 19 21.90 -5.28 6.05
CA ILE A 19 22.96 -4.76 5.16
C ILE A 19 22.78 -3.26 4.93
N ALA A 20 21.54 -2.83 4.69
CA ALA A 20 21.19 -1.42 4.45
C ALA A 20 21.13 -0.56 5.73
N SER A 21 21.38 -1.14 6.90
CA SER A 21 21.25 -0.45 8.19
C SER A 21 22.25 0.68 8.37
N SER A 22 21.76 1.86 8.77
CA SER A 22 22.58 3.02 9.11
C SER A 22 23.42 2.78 10.37
N ASN A 23 22.93 1.97 11.31
CA ASN A 23 23.65 1.61 12.53
C ASN A 23 23.29 0.19 13.01
N LYS A 24 24.10 -0.78 12.58
CA LYS A 24 23.92 -2.21 12.88
C LYS A 24 23.94 -2.53 14.39
N LYS A 25 24.72 -1.80 15.19
CA LYS A 25 24.79 -2.01 16.65
C LYS A 25 23.48 -1.58 17.32
N LEU A 26 22.94 -0.45 16.88
CA LEU A 26 21.69 0.08 17.41
C LEU A 26 20.48 -0.75 16.95
N ALA A 27 20.45 -1.20 15.70
CA ALA A 27 19.45 -2.15 15.19
C ALA A 27 19.40 -3.42 16.06
N PHE A 28 20.56 -3.93 16.48
CA PHE A 28 20.63 -5.07 17.38
C PHE A 28 20.03 -4.79 18.76
N LYS A 29 20.09 -3.55 19.28
CA LYS A 29 19.44 -3.18 20.55
C LYS A 29 17.91 -3.20 20.44
N HIS A 30 17.36 -2.91 19.26
CA HIS A 30 15.91 -2.92 18.98
C HIS A 30 15.33 -4.32 18.73
N TRP A 31 16.10 -5.40 18.92
CA TRP A 31 15.68 -6.78 18.64
C TRP A 31 14.37 -7.17 19.35
N LYS A 32 14.11 -6.65 20.55
CA LYS A 32 12.87 -6.93 21.28
C LYS A 32 11.64 -6.42 20.53
N ASN A 33 11.71 -5.21 20.00
CA ASN A 33 10.62 -4.61 19.21
C ASN A 33 10.46 -5.35 17.88
N ILE A 34 11.58 -5.69 17.22
CA ILE A 34 11.57 -6.46 15.96
C ILE A 34 10.88 -7.81 16.15
N VAL A 35 11.26 -8.57 17.19
CA VAL A 35 10.67 -9.89 17.47
C VAL A 35 9.20 -9.77 17.86
N LEU A 36 8.83 -8.79 18.67
CA LEU A 36 7.43 -8.52 19.03
C LEU A 36 6.59 -8.22 17.78
N LEU A 37 7.06 -7.35 16.89
CA LEU A 37 6.35 -6.98 15.67
C LEU A 37 6.23 -8.15 14.70
N LEU A 38 7.28 -8.96 14.53
CA LEU A 38 7.22 -10.20 13.74
C LEU A 38 6.24 -11.21 14.33
N ALA A 39 6.22 -11.38 15.65
CA ALA A 39 5.27 -12.25 16.33
C ALA A 39 3.82 -11.76 16.12
N LEU A 40 3.59 -10.45 16.18
CA LEU A 40 2.28 -9.85 15.89
C LEU A 40 1.87 -10.02 14.42
N GLN A 41 2.80 -9.93 13.46
CA GLN A 41 2.52 -10.24 12.06
C GLN A 41 2.11 -11.70 11.88
N LEU A 42 2.86 -12.64 12.45
CA LEU A 42 2.54 -14.07 12.36
C LEU A 42 1.20 -14.38 13.05
N LEU A 43 0.93 -13.75 14.19
CA LEU A 43 -0.34 -13.87 14.89
C LEU A 43 -1.48 -13.32 14.05
N ALA A 44 -1.34 -12.13 13.46
CA ALA A 44 -2.35 -11.54 12.58
C ALA A 44 -2.58 -12.43 11.35
N ALA A 45 -1.52 -12.88 10.69
CA ALA A 45 -1.63 -13.81 9.55
C ALA A 45 -2.41 -15.08 9.95
N PHE A 46 -2.07 -15.68 11.09
CA PHE A 46 -2.79 -16.85 11.61
C PHE A 46 -4.27 -16.55 11.89
N LEU A 47 -4.56 -15.46 12.61
CA LEU A 47 -5.94 -15.07 12.93
C LEU A 47 -6.77 -14.83 11.67
N PHE A 48 -6.25 -14.10 10.69
CA PHE A 48 -6.99 -13.75 9.49
C PHE A 48 -7.08 -14.89 8.45
N LEU A 49 -6.03 -15.71 8.29
CA LEU A 49 -6.00 -16.79 7.28
C LEU A 49 -6.52 -18.13 7.79
N SER A 50 -6.29 -18.46 9.06
CA SER A 50 -6.51 -19.82 9.59
C SER A 50 -7.76 -19.94 10.47
N THR A 51 -8.31 -18.83 10.97
CA THR A 51 -9.50 -18.87 11.84
C THR A 51 -10.76 -18.51 11.06
N THR A 52 -11.86 -19.19 11.41
CA THR A 52 -13.18 -18.90 10.83
C THR A 52 -13.60 -17.45 11.08
N GLY A 53 -13.34 -16.92 12.28
CA GLY A 53 -13.66 -15.52 12.61
C GLY A 53 -12.92 -14.51 11.74
N GLY A 54 -11.63 -14.74 11.47
CA GLY A 54 -10.84 -13.89 10.58
C GLY A 54 -11.33 -13.88 9.14
N GLN A 55 -11.64 -15.06 8.59
CA GLN A 55 -12.19 -15.19 7.24
C GLN A 55 -13.60 -14.57 7.12
N THR A 56 -14.46 -14.75 8.14
CA THR A 56 -15.78 -14.10 8.18
C THR A 56 -15.65 -12.57 8.21
N PHE A 57 -14.71 -12.03 8.98
CA PHE A 57 -14.47 -10.59 9.01
C PHE A 57 -13.98 -10.05 7.65
N ILE A 58 -13.06 -10.77 7.00
CA ILE A 58 -12.56 -10.42 5.67
C ILE A 58 -13.71 -10.40 4.66
N LEU A 59 -14.54 -11.44 4.64
CA LEU A 59 -15.68 -11.52 3.74
C LEU A 59 -16.69 -10.40 4.00
N TRP A 60 -16.99 -10.11 5.26
CA TRP A 60 -17.84 -8.98 5.64
C TRP A 60 -17.29 -7.66 5.11
N LEU A 61 -15.98 -7.42 5.27
CA LEU A 61 -15.34 -6.20 4.78
C LEU A 61 -15.32 -6.13 3.25
N ALA A 62 -15.06 -7.25 2.57
CA ALA A 62 -15.10 -7.34 1.11
C ALA A 62 -16.48 -7.02 0.57
N ASN A 63 -17.54 -7.59 1.15
CA ASN A 63 -18.93 -7.31 0.77
C ASN A 63 -19.30 -5.84 1.00
N ALA A 64 -18.84 -5.24 2.11
CA ALA A 64 -19.07 -3.82 2.36
C ALA A 64 -18.41 -2.94 1.28
N PHE A 65 -17.20 -3.28 0.84
CA PHE A 65 -16.56 -2.58 -0.27
C PHE A 65 -17.29 -2.81 -1.60
N ASP A 66 -17.76 -4.02 -1.87
CA ASP A 66 -18.55 -4.32 -3.08
C ASP A 66 -19.83 -3.47 -3.17
N GLU A 67 -20.55 -3.32 -2.05
CA GLU A 67 -21.69 -2.40 -1.98
C GLU A 67 -21.30 -0.94 -2.28
N LEU A 68 -20.17 -0.48 -1.75
CA LEU A 68 -19.64 0.87 -2.05
C LEU A 68 -19.28 1.02 -3.53
N LEU A 69 -18.70 -0.01 -4.15
CA LEU A 69 -18.42 -0.02 -5.59
C LEU A 69 -19.72 -0.01 -6.41
N GLY A 70 -20.79 -0.63 -5.90
CA GLY A 70 -22.14 -0.54 -6.46
C GLY A 70 -22.64 0.89 -6.58
N PHE A 71 -22.55 1.68 -5.50
CA PHE A 71 -22.93 3.11 -5.53
C PHE A 71 -22.03 3.95 -6.44
N ALA A 72 -20.73 3.66 -6.47
CA ALA A 72 -19.81 4.32 -7.39
C ALA A 72 -20.20 4.07 -8.86
N ARG A 73 -20.65 2.85 -9.18
CA ARG A 73 -21.10 2.47 -10.52
C ARG A 73 -22.37 3.21 -10.93
N GLU A 74 -23.32 3.47 -10.03
CA GLU A 74 -24.49 4.30 -10.32
C GLU A 74 -24.09 5.72 -10.78
N GLY A 75 -23.14 6.33 -10.06
CA GLY A 75 -22.59 7.64 -10.45
C GLY A 75 -21.86 7.59 -11.79
N GLY A 76 -21.09 6.52 -12.04
CA GLY A 76 -20.42 6.29 -13.32
C GLY A 76 -21.41 6.15 -14.50
N LEU A 77 -22.44 5.32 -14.34
CA LEU A 77 -23.48 5.10 -15.35
C LEU A 77 -24.22 6.39 -15.69
N PHE A 78 -24.45 7.28 -14.71
CA PHE A 78 -25.04 8.59 -14.98
C PHE A 78 -24.16 9.46 -15.89
N VAL A 79 -22.84 9.46 -15.70
CA VAL A 79 -21.90 10.32 -16.44
C VAL A 79 -21.53 9.73 -17.80
N PHE A 80 -21.26 8.43 -17.86
CA PHE A 80 -20.73 7.76 -19.05
C PHE A 80 -21.79 6.97 -19.83
N GLY A 81 -22.98 6.78 -19.26
CA GLY A 81 -24.10 6.10 -19.92
C GLY A 81 -23.72 4.71 -20.42
N ASP A 82 -24.16 4.42 -21.65
CA ASP A 82 -23.97 3.13 -22.31
C ASP A 82 -22.49 2.78 -22.59
N LEU A 83 -21.53 3.69 -22.37
CA LEU A 83 -20.12 3.33 -22.46
C LEU A 83 -19.71 2.35 -21.36
N MET A 84 -20.41 2.36 -20.22
CA MET A 84 -20.14 1.48 -19.07
C MET A 84 -20.93 0.16 -19.12
N SER A 85 -21.76 -0.04 -20.14
CA SER A 85 -22.47 -1.29 -20.38
C SER A 85 -22.10 -1.86 -21.75
N THR A 86 -22.13 -3.18 -21.83
CA THR A 86 -22.07 -3.90 -23.10
C THR A 86 -23.43 -3.80 -23.80
N THR A 87 -23.47 -4.16 -25.08
CA THR A 87 -24.72 -4.18 -25.86
C THR A 87 -25.78 -5.13 -25.27
N GLU A 88 -25.38 -6.06 -24.41
CA GLU A 88 -26.26 -7.01 -23.70
C GLU A 88 -26.69 -6.50 -22.30
N GLY A 89 -26.26 -5.29 -21.89
CA GLY A 89 -26.60 -4.68 -20.60
C GLY A 89 -25.67 -5.08 -19.45
N GLU A 90 -24.70 -5.97 -19.69
CA GLU A 90 -23.68 -6.33 -18.70
C GLU A 90 -22.66 -5.20 -18.50
N PRO A 91 -22.04 -5.03 -17.32
CA PRO A 91 -20.99 -4.05 -17.11
C PRO A 91 -19.84 -4.22 -18.11
N ALA A 92 -19.42 -3.14 -18.75
CA ALA A 92 -18.29 -3.17 -19.67
C ALA A 92 -17.00 -3.49 -18.88
N ASP A 93 -16.23 -4.48 -19.33
CA ASP A 93 -14.95 -4.82 -18.70
C ASP A 93 -13.83 -3.86 -19.09
N VAL A 94 -13.94 -2.62 -18.61
CA VAL A 94 -13.02 -1.53 -18.90
C VAL A 94 -12.37 -1.09 -17.60
N PHE A 95 -11.03 -1.16 -17.56
CA PHE A 95 -10.24 -0.78 -16.39
C PHE A 95 -10.57 0.61 -15.84
N LEU A 96 -10.79 1.60 -16.72
CA LEU A 96 -11.20 2.94 -16.30
C LEU A 96 -12.49 2.90 -15.46
N PHE A 97 -13.49 2.14 -15.91
CA PHE A 97 -14.83 2.10 -15.33
C PHE A 97 -14.89 1.27 -14.05
N ASN A 98 -14.28 0.09 -14.06
CA ASN A 98 -14.39 -0.87 -12.96
C ASN A 98 -13.34 -0.66 -11.87
N VAL A 99 -12.23 0.02 -12.17
CA VAL A 99 -11.08 0.15 -11.25
C VAL A 99 -10.81 1.60 -10.89
N LEU A 100 -10.71 2.50 -11.88
CA LEU A 100 -10.29 3.87 -11.61
C LEU A 100 -11.44 4.76 -11.11
N LEU A 101 -12.58 4.80 -11.79
CA LEU A 101 -13.69 5.69 -11.41
C LEU A 101 -14.18 5.51 -9.96
N PRO A 102 -14.24 4.29 -9.39
CA PRO A 102 -14.63 4.12 -8.00
C PRO A 102 -13.75 4.87 -6.98
N ILE A 103 -12.50 5.18 -7.33
CA ILE A 103 -11.59 5.97 -6.48
C ILE A 103 -12.21 7.33 -6.14
N ILE A 104 -12.94 7.95 -7.07
CA ILE A 104 -13.58 9.27 -6.86
C ILE A 104 -14.60 9.19 -5.72
N PHE A 105 -15.43 8.14 -5.71
CA PHE A 105 -16.44 7.95 -4.68
C PHE A 105 -15.81 7.60 -3.32
N ILE A 106 -14.82 6.71 -3.30
CA ILE A 106 -14.12 6.38 -2.04
C ILE A 106 -13.41 7.62 -1.47
N SER A 107 -12.79 8.45 -2.30
CA SER A 107 -12.21 9.72 -1.86
C SER A 107 -13.27 10.64 -1.26
N ALA A 108 -14.47 10.72 -1.82
CA ALA A 108 -15.58 11.48 -1.24
C ALA A 108 -15.96 10.99 0.17
N ILE A 109 -16.04 9.66 0.37
CA ILE A 109 -16.29 9.05 1.69
C ILE A 109 -15.19 9.42 2.67
N ILE A 110 -13.92 9.35 2.26
CA ILE A 110 -12.78 9.76 3.09
C ILE A 110 -12.94 11.24 3.48
N GLY A 111 -13.34 12.11 2.56
CA GLY A 111 -13.64 13.52 2.83
C GLY A 111 -14.74 13.71 3.89
N ILE A 112 -15.83 12.94 3.80
CA ILE A 112 -16.92 12.94 4.79
C ILE A 112 -16.43 12.48 6.17
N LEU A 113 -15.68 11.37 6.22
CA LEU A 113 -15.15 10.83 7.47
C LEU A 113 -14.08 11.74 8.10
N SER A 114 -13.33 12.46 7.27
CA SER A 114 -12.38 13.49 7.67
C SER A 114 -13.09 14.70 8.27
N PHE A 115 -14.11 15.23 7.57
CA PHE A 115 -14.91 16.36 8.04
C PHE A 115 -15.65 16.07 9.36
N THR A 116 -16.24 14.88 9.48
CA THR A 116 -16.97 14.42 10.68
C THR A 116 -16.05 14.01 11.83
N ARG A 117 -14.73 14.04 11.62
CA ARG A 117 -13.68 13.69 12.60
C ARG A 117 -13.63 12.22 13.01
N ILE A 118 -14.41 11.35 12.37
CA ILE A 118 -14.37 9.90 12.60
C ILE A 118 -13.01 9.35 12.18
N LEU A 119 -12.54 9.74 11.01
CA LEU A 119 -11.28 9.24 10.47
C LEU A 119 -10.06 9.72 11.28
N PRO A 120 -9.89 11.02 11.59
CA PRO A 120 -8.85 11.49 12.51
C PRO A 120 -8.88 10.79 13.87
N PHE A 121 -10.06 10.52 14.42
CA PHE A 121 -10.20 9.81 15.69
C PHE A 121 -9.65 8.38 15.62
N ILE A 122 -9.99 7.64 14.56
CA ILE A 122 -9.47 6.29 14.31
C ILE A 122 -7.94 6.33 14.15
N ILE A 123 -7.41 7.25 13.33
CA ILE A 123 -5.97 7.38 13.09
C ILE A 123 -5.21 7.65 14.40
N LYS A 124 -5.71 8.56 15.25
CA LYS A 124 -5.11 8.80 16.57
C LYS A 124 -5.11 7.56 17.45
N GLY A 125 -6.23 6.84 17.48
CA GLY A 125 -6.37 5.61 18.26
C GLY A 125 -5.38 4.53 17.82
N ILE A 126 -5.27 4.29 16.52
CA ILE A 126 -4.31 3.35 15.94
C ILE A 126 -2.89 3.83 16.19
N GLY A 127 -2.59 5.12 15.96
CA GLY A 127 -1.27 5.71 16.20
C GLY A 127 -0.83 5.52 17.66
N PHE A 128 -1.70 5.79 18.63
CA PHE A 128 -1.40 5.59 20.05
C PHE A 128 -1.15 4.11 20.39
N LEU A 129 -1.95 3.20 19.82
CA LEU A 129 -1.76 1.76 19.99
C LEU A 129 -0.41 1.32 19.42
N LEU A 130 -0.06 1.80 18.22
CA LEU A 130 1.21 1.51 17.57
C LEU A 130 2.40 2.08 18.34
N THR A 131 2.29 3.26 18.95
CA THR A 131 3.35 3.80 19.83
C THR A 131 3.67 2.82 20.96
N LYS A 132 2.64 2.24 21.59
CA LYS A 132 2.83 1.25 22.66
C LYS A 132 3.42 -0.07 22.17
N ILE A 133 3.05 -0.51 20.96
CA ILE A 133 3.49 -1.78 20.39
C ILE A 133 4.91 -1.68 19.79
N THR A 134 5.17 -0.64 19.02
CA THR A 134 6.41 -0.45 18.26
C THR A 134 7.51 0.16 19.12
N GLY A 135 7.15 0.95 20.13
CA GLY A 135 8.11 1.75 20.90
C GLY A 135 8.68 2.94 20.12
N MET A 136 8.14 3.25 18.94
CA MET A 136 8.47 4.47 18.20
C MET A 136 7.67 5.67 18.72
N PRO A 137 8.15 6.92 18.53
CA PRO A 137 7.42 8.11 18.97
C PRO A 137 6.04 8.23 18.31
N TYR A 138 5.20 9.10 18.89
CA TYR A 138 3.79 9.18 18.51
C TYR A 138 3.62 9.70 17.09
N ILE A 139 4.44 10.65 16.63
CA ILE A 139 4.28 11.20 15.27
C ILE A 139 4.58 10.15 14.19
N GLU A 140 5.59 9.30 14.37
CA GLU A 140 5.92 8.19 13.48
C GLU A 140 4.84 7.11 13.51
N SER A 141 4.27 6.86 14.68
CA SER A 141 3.17 5.91 14.84
C SER A 141 1.89 6.43 14.15
N TYR A 142 1.60 7.72 14.33
CA TYR A 142 0.53 8.41 13.65
C TYR A 142 0.73 8.43 12.13
N ASN A 143 1.94 8.73 11.66
CA ASN A 143 2.27 8.75 10.23
C ASN A 143 2.01 7.39 9.56
N GLY A 144 2.45 6.29 10.19
CA GLY A 144 2.18 4.95 9.68
C GLY A 144 0.68 4.63 9.61
N ALA A 145 -0.07 4.90 10.68
CA ALA A 145 -1.52 4.71 10.70
C ALA A 145 -2.25 5.58 9.66
N ALA A 146 -1.86 6.85 9.57
CA ALA A 146 -2.50 7.82 8.69
C ALA A 146 -2.21 7.51 7.21
N SER A 147 -1.00 7.06 6.89
CA SER A 147 -0.58 6.79 5.49
C SER A 147 -1.37 5.66 4.86
N MET A 148 -1.72 4.66 5.67
CA MET A 148 -2.58 3.56 5.22
C MET A 148 -4.03 3.99 4.94
N MET A 149 -4.52 5.03 5.62
CA MET A 149 -5.92 5.45 5.51
C MET A 149 -6.11 6.57 4.48
N LEU A 150 -5.32 7.64 4.58
CA LEU A 150 -5.52 8.87 3.81
C LEU A 150 -4.73 8.89 2.50
N GLY A 151 -3.54 8.27 2.47
CA GLY A 151 -2.57 8.44 1.38
C GLY A 151 -1.41 9.36 1.75
N GLN A 152 -0.37 9.36 0.92
CA GLN A 152 0.91 9.99 1.27
C GLN A 152 0.82 11.52 1.34
N SER A 153 0.07 12.15 0.43
CA SER A 153 -0.03 13.62 0.33
C SER A 153 -0.73 14.24 1.54
N GLU A 154 -1.82 13.64 1.98
CA GLU A 154 -2.70 14.16 3.03
C GLU A 154 -2.04 14.04 4.40
N VAL A 155 -1.27 12.97 4.62
CA VAL A 155 -0.55 12.74 5.87
C VAL A 155 0.53 13.80 6.07
N PHE A 156 1.31 14.12 5.04
CA PHE A 156 2.32 15.17 5.17
C PHE A 156 1.72 16.56 5.39
N VAL A 157 0.51 16.82 4.89
CA VAL A 157 -0.24 18.05 5.20
C VAL A 157 -0.62 18.09 6.69
N SER A 158 -1.11 16.98 7.26
CA SER A 158 -1.44 16.89 8.69
C SER A 158 -0.23 17.05 9.61
N LEU A 159 0.97 16.72 9.11
CA LEU A 159 2.23 16.81 9.84
C LEU A 159 3.07 18.05 9.46
N LYS A 160 2.57 18.95 8.61
CA LYS A 160 3.32 20.07 8.01
C LYS A 160 4.06 20.94 9.03
N ASN A 161 3.48 21.16 10.21
CA ASN A 161 4.09 21.99 11.25
C ASN A 161 5.22 21.29 12.03
N HIS A 162 5.31 19.96 11.91
CA HIS A 162 6.30 19.13 12.59
C HIS A 162 7.47 18.78 11.67
N LEU A 163 7.24 18.59 10.35
CA LEU A 163 8.28 18.19 9.39
C LEU A 163 9.55 19.06 9.45
N PRO A 164 9.50 20.41 9.53
CA PRO A 164 10.71 21.24 9.55
C PRO A 164 11.56 21.09 10.82
N LYS A 165 10.98 20.52 11.89
CA LYS A 165 11.65 20.35 13.20
C LYS A 165 12.24 18.94 13.36
N MET A 166 11.99 18.04 12.40
CA MET A 166 12.40 16.66 12.48
C MET A 166 13.84 16.45 12.01
N THR A 167 14.52 15.50 12.64
CA THR A 167 15.83 15.04 12.21
C THR A 167 15.72 14.24 10.91
N THR A 168 16.84 14.12 10.18
CA THR A 168 16.89 13.35 8.93
C THR A 168 16.44 11.90 9.12
N GLN A 169 16.77 11.30 10.26
CA GLN A 169 16.36 9.95 10.62
C GLN A 169 14.83 9.87 10.75
N ARG A 170 14.19 10.79 11.46
CA ARG A 170 12.73 10.80 11.56
C ARG A 170 12.09 11.01 10.19
N LEU A 171 12.57 11.96 9.40
CA LEU A 171 12.07 12.20 8.04
C LEU A 171 12.17 10.94 7.17
N TYR A 172 13.28 10.20 7.23
CA TYR A 172 13.41 8.92 6.54
C TYR A 172 12.35 7.91 7.00
N THR A 173 12.13 7.76 8.31
CA THR A 173 11.08 6.88 8.86
C THR A 173 9.71 7.23 8.32
N LEU A 174 9.35 8.52 8.33
CA LEU A 174 8.05 8.96 7.84
C LEU A 174 7.89 8.66 6.34
N SER A 175 8.93 8.91 5.54
CA SER A 175 8.93 8.60 4.11
C SER A 175 8.84 7.10 3.83
N ALA A 176 9.62 6.27 4.54
CA ALA A 176 9.61 4.82 4.37
C ALA A 176 8.24 4.22 4.74
N GLN A 177 7.61 4.71 5.81
CA GLN A 177 6.24 4.35 6.19
C GLN A 177 5.24 4.70 5.09
N ALA A 178 5.26 5.95 4.63
CA ALA A 178 4.35 6.43 3.58
C ALA A 178 4.51 5.61 2.27
N MET A 179 5.76 5.33 1.86
CA MET A 179 6.07 4.54 0.67
C MET A 179 5.72 3.06 0.78
N SER A 180 5.63 2.51 2.00
CA SER A 180 5.28 1.11 2.21
C SER A 180 3.77 0.85 2.05
N SER A 181 2.94 1.86 2.28
CA SER A 181 1.49 1.73 2.38
C SER A 181 0.77 2.12 1.09
N ILE A 182 -0.41 1.52 0.89
CA ILE A 182 -1.40 1.99 -0.09
C ILE A 182 -2.51 2.75 0.66
N SER A 183 -3.16 3.71 0.00
CA SER A 183 -4.29 4.44 0.57
C SER A 183 -5.58 3.62 0.52
N LEU A 184 -6.49 3.89 1.45
CA LEU A 184 -7.81 3.24 1.47
C LEU A 184 -8.63 3.52 0.20
N SER A 185 -8.41 4.68 -0.43
CA SER A 185 -9.05 5.07 -1.70
C SER A 185 -8.77 4.12 -2.85
N ILE A 186 -7.65 3.40 -2.80
CA ILE A 186 -7.20 2.48 -3.84
C ILE A 186 -7.53 1.02 -3.49
N VAL A 187 -7.87 0.72 -2.23
CA VAL A 187 -8.17 -0.66 -1.79
C VAL A 187 -9.35 -1.26 -2.54
N GLY A 188 -10.44 -0.49 -2.71
CA GLY A 188 -11.62 -0.96 -3.47
C GLY A 188 -11.27 -1.32 -4.92
N ALA A 189 -10.36 -0.56 -5.53
CA ALA A 189 -9.86 -0.84 -6.86
C ALA A 189 -8.98 -2.12 -6.91
N PHE A 190 -8.28 -2.47 -5.84
CA PHE A 190 -7.59 -3.75 -5.78
C PHE A 190 -8.51 -4.94 -5.54
N PHE A 191 -9.65 -4.76 -4.86
CA PHE A 191 -10.61 -5.85 -4.66
C PHE A 191 -11.26 -6.31 -5.97
N THR A 192 -11.32 -5.44 -6.98
CA THR A 192 -11.83 -5.84 -8.31
C THR A 192 -10.80 -6.60 -9.15
N MET A 193 -9.53 -6.56 -8.76
CA MET A 193 -8.41 -7.19 -9.49
C MET A 193 -7.82 -8.40 -8.76
N LEU A 194 -7.89 -8.42 -7.43
CA LEU A 194 -7.24 -9.41 -6.58
C LEU A 194 -8.23 -9.89 -5.53
N ASP A 195 -8.01 -11.11 -5.03
CA ASP A 195 -8.78 -11.62 -3.90
C ASP A 195 -8.69 -10.66 -2.70
N PRO A 196 -9.83 -10.11 -2.23
CA PRO A 196 -9.88 -9.18 -1.10
C PRO A 196 -9.19 -9.72 0.15
N GLN A 197 -9.19 -11.05 0.34
CA GLN A 197 -8.50 -11.70 1.45
C GLN A 197 -7.02 -11.35 1.49
N PHE A 198 -6.33 -11.47 0.35
CA PHE A 198 -4.90 -11.19 0.29
C PHE A 198 -4.60 -9.69 0.39
N VAL A 199 -5.48 -8.83 -0.13
CA VAL A 199 -5.33 -7.38 -0.04
C VAL A 199 -5.48 -6.90 1.42
N ILE A 200 -6.52 -7.32 2.12
CA ILE A 200 -6.77 -6.94 3.52
C ILE A 200 -5.64 -7.42 4.43
N ILE A 201 -5.23 -8.68 4.27
CA ILE A 201 -4.12 -9.23 5.07
C ILE A 201 -2.81 -8.52 4.75
N ALA A 202 -2.51 -8.21 3.49
CA ALA A 202 -1.31 -7.48 3.14
C ALA A 202 -1.27 -6.10 3.83
N ILE A 203 -2.38 -5.38 3.87
CA ILE A 203 -2.50 -4.08 4.56
C ILE A 203 -2.24 -4.24 6.07
N VAL A 204 -2.89 -5.22 6.72
CA VAL A 204 -2.72 -5.48 8.16
C VAL A 204 -1.30 -5.92 8.50
N LEU A 205 -0.69 -6.79 7.68
CA LEU A 205 0.68 -7.23 7.90
C LEU A 205 1.69 -6.10 7.65
N ASN A 206 1.46 -5.27 6.63
CA ASN A 206 2.31 -4.12 6.34
C ASN A 206 2.31 -3.11 7.49
N LEU A 207 1.20 -3.00 8.24
CA LEU A 207 1.11 -2.14 9.41
C LEU A 207 2.24 -2.38 10.41
N PHE A 208 2.66 -3.63 10.61
CA PHE A 208 3.77 -3.98 11.49
C PHE A 208 5.09 -4.13 10.71
N GLY A 209 5.01 -4.63 9.48
CA GLY A 209 6.18 -4.95 8.66
C GLY A 209 7.06 -3.74 8.39
N VAL A 210 6.45 -2.57 8.14
CA VAL A 210 7.25 -1.37 7.93
C VAL A 210 8.03 -0.98 9.18
N TYR A 211 7.46 -1.12 10.38
CA TYR A 211 8.18 -0.82 11.63
C TYR A 211 9.32 -1.81 11.88
N VAL A 212 9.16 -3.09 11.50
CA VAL A 212 10.27 -4.06 11.52
C VAL A 212 11.41 -3.55 10.66
N ILE A 213 11.12 -3.17 9.41
CA ILE A 213 12.13 -2.71 8.46
C ILE A 213 12.78 -1.41 8.95
N VAL A 214 12.01 -0.45 9.46
CA VAL A 214 12.57 0.83 9.89
C VAL A 214 13.40 0.69 11.18
N HIS A 215 13.01 -0.18 12.12
CA HIS A 215 13.85 -0.51 13.29
C HIS A 215 15.19 -1.12 12.91
N ILE A 216 15.29 -1.78 11.75
CA ILE A 216 16.52 -2.38 11.25
C ILE A 216 17.33 -1.36 10.41
N ILE A 217 16.70 -0.74 9.41
CA ILE A 217 17.39 0.13 8.45
C ILE A 217 17.79 1.46 9.08
N ASN A 218 16.88 2.06 9.86
CA ASN A 218 17.07 3.39 10.42
C ASN A 218 16.75 3.43 11.92
N PRO A 219 17.53 2.72 12.76
CA PRO A 219 17.37 2.79 14.20
C PRO A 219 17.87 4.15 14.72
N TYR A 220 17.13 4.76 15.65
CA TYR A 220 17.55 5.92 16.44
C TYR A 220 16.96 5.84 17.85
N GLU A 221 17.63 6.51 18.80
CA GLU A 221 17.40 6.38 20.24
C GLU A 221 16.88 7.68 20.87
N GLU A 222 16.57 8.70 20.07
CA GLU A 222 16.23 10.02 20.59
C GLU A 222 15.05 9.95 21.57
N GLU A 223 15.27 10.42 22.81
CA GLU A 223 14.19 10.76 23.75
C GLU A 223 13.44 11.95 23.17
N ILE A 224 12.49 11.63 22.30
CA ILE A 224 11.64 12.61 21.65
C ILE A 224 10.43 12.79 22.55
N ASP A 225 10.43 13.87 23.32
CA ASP A 225 9.20 14.41 23.86
C ASP A 225 8.48 15.12 22.72
N ASP A 226 7.56 14.40 22.08
CA ASP A 226 6.68 14.99 21.07
C ASP A 226 5.73 16.05 21.72
N GLY A 227 5.68 16.15 23.07
CA GLY A 227 4.83 17.06 23.82
C GLY A 227 3.34 16.71 23.68
N ASP A 228 2.46 17.63 24.07
CA ASP A 228 1.04 17.54 23.76
C ASP A 228 0.88 17.86 22.26
N VAL A 229 1.08 16.86 21.41
CA VAL A 229 1.12 17.04 19.95
C VAL A 229 -0.24 17.54 19.48
N GLU A 230 -0.35 18.84 19.26
CA GLU A 230 -1.40 19.42 18.41
C GLU A 230 -1.12 19.03 16.95
N ILE A 231 -1.27 17.74 16.64
CA ILE A 231 -1.47 17.30 15.26
C ILE A 231 -2.67 18.11 14.78
N SER A 232 -2.54 18.78 13.64
CA SER A 232 -3.63 19.53 13.02
C SER A 232 -4.70 18.53 12.59
N THR A 233 -5.53 18.15 13.54
CA THR A 233 -6.58 17.14 13.37
C THR A 233 -7.81 17.70 12.66
N ASN A 234 -7.63 18.90 12.15
CA ASN A 234 -8.56 19.61 11.31
C ASN A 234 -7.78 20.24 10.15
N PRO A 235 -7.25 19.42 9.20
CA PRO A 235 -6.68 19.95 7.96
C PRO A 235 -7.71 20.83 7.21
N GLU A 236 -9.00 20.61 7.46
CA GLU A 236 -10.13 21.33 6.87
C GLU A 236 -10.67 22.50 7.72
N LYS A 237 -9.92 22.96 8.74
CA LYS A 237 -10.39 24.02 9.65
C LYS A 237 -10.75 25.28 8.87
N GLY A 238 -12.03 25.67 8.94
CA GLY A 238 -12.57 26.86 8.27
C GLY A 238 -13.26 26.59 6.93
N LYS A 239 -13.27 25.34 6.45
CA LYS A 239 -14.02 24.95 5.25
C LYS A 239 -15.42 24.45 5.60
N SER A 240 -16.37 24.64 4.68
CA SER A 240 -17.72 24.07 4.78
C SER A 240 -17.72 22.59 4.40
N PHE A 241 -18.75 21.84 4.83
CA PHE A 241 -18.92 20.42 4.46
C PHE A 241 -18.81 20.19 2.95
N PHE A 242 -19.54 20.98 2.15
CA PHE A 242 -19.54 20.86 0.69
C PHE A 242 -18.21 21.23 0.05
N GLN A 243 -17.46 22.16 0.68
CA GLN A 243 -16.12 22.49 0.21
C GLN A 243 -15.16 21.30 0.41
N VAL A 244 -15.16 20.67 1.59
CA VAL A 244 -14.33 19.48 1.86
C VAL A 244 -14.74 18.33 0.96
N LEU A 245 -16.04 18.07 0.84
CA LEU A 245 -16.56 17.02 -0.05
C LEU A 245 -16.12 17.26 -1.50
N GLY A 246 -16.24 18.49 -1.99
CA GLY A 246 -15.80 18.87 -3.34
C GLY A 246 -14.30 18.71 -3.54
N ASP A 247 -13.48 19.15 -2.59
CA ASP A 247 -12.01 19.03 -2.65
C ASP A 247 -11.59 17.56 -2.79
N TYR A 248 -12.14 16.66 -1.95
CA TYR A 248 -11.82 15.23 -2.00
C TYR A 248 -12.35 14.52 -3.25
N ILE A 249 -13.51 14.92 -3.79
CA ILE A 249 -14.00 14.41 -5.09
C ILE A 249 -13.03 14.78 -6.21
N ILE A 250 -12.57 16.04 -6.25
CA ILE A 250 -11.61 16.52 -7.25
C ILE A 250 -10.25 15.84 -7.08
N ASP A 251 -9.78 15.64 -5.85
CA ASP A 251 -8.53 14.93 -5.57
C ASP A 251 -8.63 13.46 -5.98
N GLY A 252 -9.76 12.79 -5.75
CA GLY A 252 -10.05 11.48 -6.33
C GLY A 252 -9.95 11.47 -7.87
N GLY A 253 -10.51 12.48 -8.54
CA GLY A 253 -10.40 12.64 -9.99
C GLY A 253 -8.96 12.83 -10.48
N LYS A 254 -8.14 13.59 -9.73
CA LYS A 254 -6.70 13.71 -10.02
C LYS A 254 -5.98 12.38 -9.89
N ILE A 255 -6.30 11.58 -8.85
CA ILE A 255 -5.73 10.24 -8.68
C ILE A 255 -6.07 9.36 -9.88
N VAL A 256 -7.32 9.35 -10.34
CA VAL A 256 -7.73 8.63 -11.57
C VAL A 256 -6.88 9.02 -12.77
N LEU A 257 -6.72 10.33 -13.02
CA LEU A 257 -5.92 10.84 -14.13
C LEU A 257 -4.44 10.43 -14.01
N ILE A 258 -3.85 10.57 -12.82
CA ILE A 258 -2.45 10.25 -12.55
C ILE A 258 -2.21 8.75 -12.76
N VAL A 259 -3.03 7.88 -12.17
CA VAL A 259 -2.89 6.43 -12.30
C VAL A 259 -3.06 6.01 -13.76
N GLY A 260 -4.08 6.51 -14.45
CA GLY A 260 -4.30 6.24 -15.87
C GLY A 260 -3.12 6.65 -16.74
N ALA A 261 -2.60 7.87 -16.56
CA ALA A 261 -1.45 8.37 -17.30
C ALA A 261 -0.18 7.57 -17.01
N MET A 262 0.09 7.24 -15.74
CA MET A 262 1.25 6.42 -15.35
C MET A 262 1.18 5.03 -15.98
N LEU A 263 0.01 4.38 -15.96
CA LEU A 263 -0.17 3.06 -16.56
C LEU A 263 0.06 3.09 -18.06
N ILE A 264 -0.55 4.02 -18.80
CA ILE A 264 -0.36 4.17 -20.25
C ILE A 264 1.13 4.36 -20.57
N GLY A 265 1.78 5.30 -19.88
CA GLY A 265 3.19 5.61 -20.10
C GLY A 265 4.10 4.42 -19.82
N PHE A 266 3.98 3.80 -18.64
CA PHE A 266 4.83 2.66 -18.30
C PHE A 266 4.56 1.45 -19.20
N ILE A 267 3.29 1.11 -19.48
CA ILE A 267 2.90 -0.01 -20.36
C ILE A 267 3.56 0.14 -21.72
N ALA A 268 3.42 1.31 -22.34
CA ALA A 268 4.06 1.62 -23.62
C ALA A 268 5.59 1.52 -23.55
N LEU A 269 6.22 2.08 -22.51
CA LEU A 269 7.69 2.06 -22.35
C LEU A 269 8.25 0.64 -22.21
N ILE A 270 7.63 -0.22 -21.40
CA ILE A 270 8.08 -1.62 -21.30
C ILE A 270 7.81 -2.38 -22.61
N GLY A 271 6.71 -2.11 -23.31
CA GLY A 271 6.47 -2.69 -24.63
C GLY A 271 7.56 -2.30 -25.64
N LEU A 272 7.99 -1.04 -25.60
CA LEU A 272 9.12 -0.56 -26.40
C LEU A 272 10.42 -1.26 -26.00
N LEU A 273 10.74 -1.34 -24.71
CA LEU A 273 11.95 -2.01 -24.22
C LEU A 273 11.95 -3.50 -24.59
N ASN A 274 10.83 -4.20 -24.41
CA ASN A 274 10.71 -5.61 -24.80
C ASN A 274 11.04 -5.80 -26.29
N ASN A 275 10.49 -4.95 -27.17
CA ASN A 275 10.80 -5.02 -28.60
C ASN A 275 12.27 -4.72 -28.90
N ILE A 276 12.87 -3.71 -28.27
CA ILE A 276 14.30 -3.39 -28.45
C ILE A 276 15.19 -4.59 -28.08
N PHE A 277 14.88 -5.27 -26.97
CA PHE A 277 15.67 -6.41 -26.50
C PHE A 277 15.52 -7.65 -27.38
N LEU A 278 14.34 -7.85 -28.00
CA LEU A 278 14.11 -8.93 -28.95
C LEU A 278 14.76 -8.71 -30.33
N LEU A 279 15.19 -7.48 -30.65
CA LEU A 279 15.93 -7.18 -31.88
C LEU A 279 17.41 -7.57 -31.80
N ILE A 280 17.92 -7.92 -30.62
CA ILE A 280 19.32 -8.36 -30.46
C ILE A 280 19.47 -9.74 -31.12
N PRO A 281 20.35 -9.91 -32.13
CA PRO A 281 20.47 -11.18 -32.84
C PRO A 281 20.79 -12.34 -31.89
N GLY A 282 19.88 -13.33 -31.82
CA GLY A 282 20.01 -14.49 -30.95
C GLY A 282 19.41 -14.35 -29.55
N SER A 283 18.81 -13.20 -29.20
CA SER A 283 18.03 -13.07 -27.96
C SER A 283 16.59 -13.56 -28.18
N SER A 284 16.10 -14.40 -27.26
CA SER A 284 14.67 -14.73 -27.13
C SER A 284 14.08 -14.12 -25.86
N LEU A 285 14.83 -13.25 -25.19
CA LEU A 285 14.50 -12.71 -23.87
C LEU A 285 14.04 -11.28 -24.00
N SER A 286 12.85 -11.00 -23.48
CA SER A 286 12.35 -9.64 -23.32
C SER A 286 13.06 -8.92 -22.17
N PHE A 287 12.90 -7.60 -22.10
CA PHE A 287 13.38 -6.81 -20.96
C PHE A 287 12.79 -7.33 -19.64
N GLN A 288 11.52 -7.71 -19.65
CA GLN A 288 10.85 -8.29 -18.48
C GLN A 288 11.42 -9.66 -18.08
N ASP A 289 11.84 -10.50 -19.04
CA ASP A 289 12.45 -11.79 -18.72
C ASP A 289 13.79 -11.62 -18.02
N ILE A 290 14.61 -10.67 -18.49
CA ILE A 290 15.91 -10.36 -17.88
C ILE A 290 15.72 -9.89 -16.45
N LEU A 291 14.79 -8.97 -16.23
CA LEU A 291 14.41 -8.55 -14.89
C LEU A 291 13.89 -9.71 -14.04
N GLY A 292 13.11 -10.61 -14.65
CA GLY A 292 12.65 -11.85 -14.05
C GLY A 292 13.80 -12.70 -13.53
N TYR A 293 14.83 -12.94 -14.34
CA TYR A 293 16.02 -13.69 -13.93
C TYR A 293 16.84 -12.97 -12.86
N ILE A 294 16.92 -11.64 -12.87
CA ILE A 294 17.62 -10.86 -11.83
C ILE A 294 16.91 -11.00 -10.47
N PHE A 295 15.57 -10.95 -10.47
CA PHE A 295 14.77 -11.04 -9.25
C PHE A 295 14.39 -12.48 -8.86
N MET A 296 14.60 -13.47 -9.73
CA MET A 296 14.30 -14.88 -9.49
C MET A 296 14.94 -15.42 -8.19
N PRO A 297 16.22 -15.15 -7.87
CA PRO A 297 16.80 -15.60 -6.61
C PRO A 297 16.10 -15.01 -5.38
N ILE A 298 15.68 -13.74 -5.48
CA ILE A 298 14.93 -13.06 -4.42
C ILE A 298 13.54 -13.71 -4.27
N ALA A 299 12.84 -13.94 -5.37
CA ALA A 299 11.53 -14.59 -5.39
C ALA A 299 11.57 -16.00 -4.78
N PHE A 300 12.58 -16.79 -5.14
CA PHE A 300 12.79 -18.12 -4.57
C PHE A 300 13.09 -18.06 -3.06
N LEU A 301 13.97 -17.15 -2.63
CA LEU A 301 14.35 -17.02 -1.21
C LEU A 301 13.20 -16.57 -0.33
N ILE A 302 12.23 -15.80 -0.85
CA ILE A 302 11.02 -15.45 -0.10
C ILE A 302 9.93 -16.55 -0.11
N GLY A 303 10.22 -17.70 -0.75
CA GLY A 303 9.40 -18.92 -0.65
C GLY A 303 8.59 -19.28 -1.88
N ILE A 304 8.80 -18.62 -3.03
CA ILE A 304 8.12 -18.96 -4.29
C ILE A 304 8.80 -20.20 -4.91
N PRO A 305 8.02 -21.20 -5.39
CA PRO A 305 8.57 -22.35 -6.10
C PRO A 305 9.49 -21.94 -7.26
N TRP A 306 10.58 -22.70 -7.48
CA TRP A 306 11.62 -22.33 -8.45
C TRP A 306 11.09 -22.19 -9.88
N ASP A 307 10.12 -23.03 -10.24
CA ASP A 307 9.39 -23.03 -11.51
C ASP A 307 8.55 -21.77 -11.73
N GLU A 308 8.07 -21.14 -10.66
CA GLU A 308 7.30 -19.88 -10.72
C GLU A 308 8.16 -18.64 -10.41
N ALA A 309 9.38 -18.83 -9.90
CA ALA A 309 10.23 -17.76 -9.38
C ALA A 309 10.65 -16.74 -10.45
N GLN A 310 10.81 -17.15 -11.71
CA GLN A 310 11.12 -16.20 -12.79
C GLN A 310 9.93 -15.26 -13.04
N THR A 311 8.72 -15.81 -13.15
CA THR A 311 7.48 -15.04 -13.35
C THR A 311 7.25 -14.08 -12.18
N ALA A 312 7.37 -14.58 -10.95
CA ALA A 312 7.26 -13.75 -9.77
C ALA A 312 8.34 -12.67 -9.69
N GLY A 313 9.58 -12.98 -10.09
CA GLY A 313 10.67 -12.03 -10.19
C GLY A 313 10.34 -10.90 -11.18
N SER A 314 9.75 -11.22 -12.32
CA SER A 314 9.35 -10.23 -13.33
C SER A 314 8.28 -9.28 -12.78
N LEU A 315 7.31 -9.82 -12.03
CA LEU A 315 6.28 -9.03 -11.36
C LEU A 315 6.86 -8.10 -10.28
N MET A 316 7.82 -8.58 -9.48
CA MET A 316 8.50 -7.77 -8.46
C MET A 316 9.30 -6.64 -9.10
N ALA A 317 10.08 -6.94 -10.12
CA ALA A 317 10.90 -5.96 -10.83
C ALA A 317 10.04 -4.91 -11.53
N THR A 318 8.94 -5.34 -12.17
CA THR A 318 7.98 -4.44 -12.79
C THR A 318 7.38 -3.48 -11.76
N LYS A 319 6.99 -3.98 -10.57
CA LYS A 319 6.52 -3.12 -9.49
C LYS A 319 7.56 -2.09 -9.06
N LEU A 320 8.82 -2.50 -8.93
CA LEU A 320 9.90 -1.62 -8.47
C LEU A 320 10.22 -0.50 -9.46
N ILE A 321 10.17 -0.79 -10.77
CA ILE A 321 10.59 0.14 -11.82
C ILE A 321 9.42 0.98 -12.34
N THR A 322 8.17 0.49 -12.22
CA THR A 322 6.97 1.20 -12.68
C THR A 322 6.08 1.63 -11.51
N ASN A 323 5.23 0.73 -11.03
CA ASN A 323 4.25 0.93 -9.96
C ASN A 323 3.48 -0.39 -9.66
N GLU A 324 2.71 -0.38 -8.59
CA GLU A 324 1.88 -1.49 -8.10
C GLU A 324 0.72 -1.86 -9.03
N TRP A 325 0.17 -0.89 -9.76
CA TRP A 325 -0.97 -1.08 -10.66
C TRP A 325 -0.65 -1.99 -11.83
N ARG A 326 0.50 -1.76 -12.47
CA ARG A 326 0.93 -2.60 -13.59
C ARG A 326 1.16 -4.04 -13.16
N ARG A 327 1.79 -4.25 -12.00
CA ARG A 327 2.02 -5.60 -11.46
C ARG A 327 0.69 -6.35 -11.31
N ASN A 328 -0.34 -5.70 -10.77
CA ASN A 328 -1.61 -6.35 -10.53
C ASN A 328 -2.36 -6.65 -11.84
N LEU A 329 -2.23 -5.81 -12.87
CA LEU A 329 -2.75 -6.10 -14.21
C LEU A 329 -2.06 -7.31 -14.86
N LEU A 330 -0.78 -7.52 -14.60
CA LEU A 330 -0.09 -8.72 -15.10
C LEU A 330 -0.53 -10.00 -14.39
N LEU A 331 -0.93 -9.90 -13.11
CA LEU A 331 -1.46 -11.03 -12.34
C LEU A 331 -2.88 -11.43 -12.75
N THR A 332 -3.70 -10.48 -13.20
CA THR A 332 -5.06 -10.78 -13.70
C THR A 332 -5.07 -11.34 -15.12
N ASN A 333 -4.02 -11.07 -15.90
CA ASN A 333 -3.90 -11.46 -17.30
C ASN A 333 -3.01 -12.71 -17.52
N SER A 334 -2.51 -13.33 -16.43
CA SER A 334 -1.69 -14.55 -16.43
C SER A 334 -2.49 -15.74 -15.93
#